data_AF-A0A1X0BUA1-F1
#
_entry.id   AF-A0A1X0BUA1-F1
#
_cell.length_a   1.000
_cell.length_b   1.000
_cell.length_c   1.000
_cell.angle_alpha   90.00
_cell.angle_beta   90.00
_cell.angle_gamma   90.00
#
_symmetry.space_group_name_H-M   'P 1'
#
loop_
_entity.id
_entity.type
_entity.pdbx_description
1 polymer ?
#
loop_
_entity_poly.entity_id
_entity_poly.type
_entity_poly.pdbx_seq_one_letter_code
_entity_poly.pdbx_strand_id
1 'polypeptide(L)' 'MTLACRVFGHDPTFRVDGRTMRWRCERCGEAQGAKDYPSAADALRYATAFNKRDTDDLGRRAPLLGLLPLRLWRALRRR' A
#
# COMPACT_ATOMS: atom_id res chain seq x y z
N MET A 1 -7.98 5.95 10.71
CA MET A 1 -6.76 6.31 9.91
C MET A 1 -5.53 6.25 10.81
N THR A 2 -4.54 5.40 10.52
CA THR A 2 -3.36 5.19 11.38
C THR A 2 -2.17 6.05 10.94
N LEU A 3 -1.19 6.25 11.84
CA LEU A 3 0.01 7.06 11.57
C LEU A 3 0.86 6.46 10.44
N ALA A 4 0.93 5.13 10.35
CA ALA A 4 1.56 4.42 9.25
C ALA A 4 0.94 4.76 7.88
N CYS A 5 -0.40 4.86 7.79
CA CYS A 5 -1.05 5.25 6.53
C CYS A 5 -0.79 6.70 6.12
N ARG A 6 -0.51 7.61 7.06
CA ARG A 6 -0.11 8.99 6.71
C ARG A 6 1.30 9.07 6.15
N VAL A 7 2.21 8.22 6.63
CA VAL A 7 3.63 8.24 6.23
C VAL A 7 3.87 7.44 4.94
N PHE A 8 3.20 6.29 4.78
CA PHE A 8 3.44 5.35 3.67
C PHE A 8 2.28 5.27 2.67
N GLY A 9 1.17 5.96 2.92
CA GLY A 9 -0.07 5.74 2.19
C GLY A 9 -0.85 4.51 2.67
N HIS A 10 -2.06 4.36 2.14
CA HIS A 10 -2.90 3.17 2.37
C HIS A 10 -2.32 1.93 1.70
N ASP A 11 -2.63 0.77 2.26
CA ASP A 11 -2.13 -0.54 1.86
C ASP A 11 -3.33 -1.47 1.57
N PRO A 12 -4.05 -1.23 0.46
CA PRO A 12 -5.28 -1.94 0.15
C PRO A 12 -4.98 -3.35 -0.36
N THR A 13 -5.44 -4.37 0.38
CA THR A 13 -5.45 -5.75 -0.10
C THR A 13 -6.76 -6.06 -0.80
N PHE A 14 -6.68 -6.60 -2.01
CA PHE A 14 -7.82 -6.92 -2.87
C PHE A 14 -8.18 -8.41 -2.77
N ARG A 15 -9.47 -8.70 -2.58
CA ARG A 15 -10.04 -10.05 -2.52
C ARG A 15 -11.26 -10.14 -3.42
N VAL A 16 -11.62 -11.36 -3.82
CA VAL A 16 -12.74 -11.60 -4.73
C VAL A 16 -13.80 -12.46 -4.05
N ASP A 17 -15.04 -12.03 -4.23
CA ASP A 17 -16.25 -12.65 -3.77
C ASP A 17 -17.18 -12.81 -4.98
N GLY A 18 -17.03 -13.94 -5.68
CA GLY A 18 -17.70 -14.18 -6.97
C GLY A 18 -17.35 -13.10 -8.00
N ARG A 19 -18.34 -12.30 -8.39
CA ARG A 19 -18.20 -11.19 -9.36
C ARG A 19 -17.76 -9.86 -8.73
N THR A 20 -17.68 -9.81 -7.41
CA THR A 20 -17.38 -8.59 -6.68
C THR A 20 -15.94 -8.63 -6.19
N MET A 21 -15.15 -7.64 -6.57
CA MET A 21 -13.84 -7.41 -5.97
C MET A 21 -14.01 -6.47 -4.79
N ARG A 22 -13.51 -6.85 -3.61
CA ARG A 22 -13.51 -6.04 -2.40
C ARG A 22 -12.08 -5.73 -2.01
N TRP A 23 -11.85 -4.56 -1.42
CA TRP A 23 -10.54 -4.23 -0.86
C TRP A 23 -10.68 -3.54 0.47
N ARG A 24 -9.64 -3.70 1.30
CA ARG A 24 -9.52 -3.02 2.59
C ARG A 24 -8.05 -2.80 2.91
N CYS A 25 -7.75 -1.62 3.45
CA CYS A 25 -6.42 -1.30 3.94
C CYS A 25 -6.04 -2.22 5.10
N GLU A 26 -4.95 -2.98 5.00
CA GLU A 26 -4.51 -3.86 6.09
C GLU A 26 -4.03 -3.08 7.31
N ARG A 27 -3.47 -1.88 7.10
CA ARG A 27 -2.90 -1.04 8.18
C ARG A 27 -3.93 -0.30 9.00
N CYS A 28 -5.01 0.18 8.38
CA CYS A 28 -5.97 1.06 9.06
C CYS A 28 -7.43 0.66 8.89
N GLY A 29 -7.75 -0.26 7.99
CA GLY A 29 -9.11 -0.69 7.72
C GLY A 29 -10.03 0.36 7.08
N GLU A 30 -9.71 1.65 7.12
CA GLU A 30 -10.56 2.74 6.63
C GLU A 30 -10.70 2.80 5.11
N ALA A 31 -9.59 2.67 4.38
CA ALA A 31 -9.63 2.71 2.93
C ALA A 31 -10.12 1.34 2.44
N GLN A 32 -11.42 1.27 2.17
CA GLN A 32 -12.11 0.06 1.75
C GLN A 32 -13.09 0.36 0.63
N GLY A 33 -13.46 -0.66 -0.11
CA GLY A 33 -14.46 -0.54 -1.17
C GLY A 33 -14.80 -1.87 -1.81
N ALA A 34 -15.74 -1.80 -2.75
CA ALA A 34 -16.15 -2.93 -3.56
C ALA A 34 -16.40 -2.46 -4.99
N LYS A 35 -16.17 -3.35 -5.95
CA LYS A 35 -16.47 -3.13 -7.36
C LYS A 35 -16.97 -4.42 -8.00
N ASP A 36 -18.10 -4.33 -8.67
CA ASP A 36 -18.66 -5.43 -9.43
C ASP A 36 -18.11 -5.49 -10.84
N TYR A 37 -17.90 -6.71 -11.30
CA TYR A 37 -17.45 -7.00 -12.66
C TYR A 37 -18.48 -7.86 -13.40
N PRO A 38 -18.41 -7.88 -14.74
CA PRO A 38 -19.28 -8.74 -15.55
C PRO A 38 -19.08 -10.24 -15.25
N SER A 39 -17.84 -10.66 -14.94
CA SER A 39 -17.50 -12.04 -14.62
C SER A 39 -16.64 -12.17 -13.36
N ALA A 40 -16.68 -13.34 -12.72
CA ALA A 40 -15.80 -13.66 -11.59
C ALA A 40 -14.32 -13.74 -12.02
N ALA A 41 -14.07 -14.17 -13.26
CA ALA A 41 -12.73 -14.20 -13.84
C ALA A 41 -12.14 -12.80 -13.98
N ASP A 42 -12.95 -11.81 -14.38
CA ASP A 42 -12.51 -10.41 -14.43
C ASP A 42 -12.17 -9.88 -13.04
N ALA A 43 -13.05 -10.11 -12.06
CA ALA A 43 -12.80 -9.71 -10.68
C ALA A 43 -11.49 -10.31 -10.16
N LEU A 44 -11.24 -11.60 -10.41
CA LEU A 44 -10.01 -12.31 -10.03
C LEU A 44 -8.77 -11.75 -10.73
N ARG A 45 -8.87 -11.51 -12.04
CA ARG A 45 -7.78 -10.95 -12.84
C ARG A 45 -7.35 -9.60 -12.29
N TYR A 46 -8.30 -8.71 -12.01
CA TYR A 46 -7.99 -7.37 -11.49
C TYR A 46 -7.47 -7.42 -10.06
N ALA A 47 -8.08 -8.21 -9.17
CA ALA A 47 -7.59 -8.35 -7.80
C ALA A 47 -6.15 -8.84 -7.75
N THR A 48 -5.81 -9.85 -8.57
CA THR A 48 -4.45 -10.39 -8.67
C THR A 48 -3.47 -9.35 -9.21
N ALA A 49 -3.88 -8.59 -10.24
CA ALA A 49 -3.04 -7.55 -10.83
C ALA A 49 -2.75 -6.41 -9.85
N PHE A 50 -3.72 -6.00 -9.04
CA PHE A 50 -3.54 -4.95 -8.04
C PHE A 50 -2.65 -5.42 -6.88
N ASN A 51 -2.88 -6.62 -6.35
CA ASN A 51 -2.03 -7.17 -5.28
C ASN A 51 -0.57 -7.33 -5.73
N LYS A 52 -0.32 -7.75 -6.98
CA LYS A 52 1.04 -7.87 -7.52
C LYS A 52 1.76 -6.52 -7.58
N ARG A 53 1.10 -5.49 -8.12
CA ARG A 53 1.67 -4.14 -8.22
C ARG A 53 1.97 -3.55 -6.84
N ASP A 54 1.07 -3.76 -5.88
CA ASP A 54 1.24 -3.25 -4.53
C ASP A 54 2.42 -3.92 -3.81
N THR A 55 2.56 -5.25 -3.94
CA THR A 55 3.71 -5.99 -3.39
C THR A 55 5.05 -5.48 -3.95
N ASP A 56 5.11 -5.20 -5.25
CA ASP A 56 6.31 -4.64 -5.90
C ASP A 56 6.56 -3.17 -5.49
N ASP A 57 5.51 -2.37 -5.31
CA ASP A 57 5.62 -0.97 -4.89
C ASP A 57 5.92 -0.80 -3.39
N LEU A 58 5.59 -1.78 -2.54
CA LEU A 58 5.86 -1.76 -1.10
C LEU A 58 7.37 -1.63 -0.80
N GLY A 59 8.22 -2.25 -1.62
CA GLY A 59 9.68 -2.12 -1.55
C GLY A 59 10.21 -0.83 -2.19
N ARG A 60 9.44 -0.23 -3.12
CA ARG A 60 9.88 0.93 -3.91
C ARG A 60 9.53 2.27 -3.25
N ARG A 61 8.46 2.33 -2.44
CA ARG A 61 8.00 3.51 -1.69
C ARG A 61 8.30 3.44 -0.18
N ALA A 62 9.40 2.81 0.22
CA ALA A 62 9.91 2.91 1.59
C ALA A 62 11.01 4.01 1.71
N PRO A 63 10.68 5.32 1.83
CA PRO A 63 11.66 6.37 2.05
C PRO A 63 12.04 6.50 3.54
N LEU A 64 12.11 5.40 4.31
CA LEU A 64 12.38 5.50 5.75
C LEU A 64 13.84 5.53 6.15
N LEU A 65 14.77 5.16 5.26
CA LEU A 65 16.20 5.17 5.58
C LEU A 65 16.99 6.18 4.75
N GLY A 66 16.32 7.10 4.05
CA GLY A 66 16.96 8.01 3.11
C GLY A 66 17.28 9.43 3.60
N LEU A 67 16.62 9.94 4.66
CA LEU A 67 16.65 11.40 4.93
C LEU A 67 17.15 11.84 6.30
N LEU A 68 17.56 10.92 7.17
CA LEU A 68 17.99 11.25 8.54
C LEU A 68 19.45 10.95 8.94
N PRO A 69 20.26 10.08 8.29
CA PRO A 69 21.62 9.86 8.81
C PRO A 69 22.61 10.99 8.51
N LEU A 70 22.53 11.64 7.33
CA LEU A 70 23.59 12.54 6.87
C LEU A 70 23.50 13.96 7.43
N ARG A 71 22.29 14.48 7.69
CA ARG A 71 22.11 15.84 8.23
C ARG A 71 22.53 15.94 9.69
N LEU A 72 22.27 14.89 10.48
CA LEU A 72 22.73 14.77 11.86
C LEU A 72 24.26 14.56 11.94
N TRP A 73 24.82 13.72 11.08
CA TRP A 73 26.27 13.46 11.06
C TRP A 73 27.10 14.69 10.71
N ARG A 74 26.63 15.55 9.79
CA ARG A 74 27.30 16.82 9.46
C ARG A 74 27.25 17.86 10.58
N ALA A 75 26.20 17.87 11.40
CA ALA A 75 26.08 18.79 12.54
C ALA A 75 27.03 18.41 13.68
N LEU A 76 27.23 17.10 13.91
CA LEU A 76 28.16 16.59 14.92
C LEU A 76 29.63 16.78 14.56
N ARG A 77 29.97 16.79 13.27
CA ARG A 77 31.37 16.93 12.80
C ARG A 77 31.87 18.38 12.68
N ARG A 78 31.04 19.38 13.05
CA ARG A 78 31.40 20.82 13.08
C ARG A 78 31.59 21.38 14.50
N ARG A 79 31.57 20.52 15.52
CA ARG A 79 32.10 20.84 16.85
C ARG A 79 33.47 20.20 17.00
#